data_AF-A0A7X6IBT7-F1
#
_entry.id   AF-A0A7X6IBT7-F1
#
_cell.length_a   1.000
_cell.length_b   1.000
_cell.length_c   1.000
_cell.angle_alpha   90.00
_cell.angle_beta   90.00
_cell.angle_gamma   90.00
#
_symmetry.space_group_name_H-M   'P 1'
#
loop_
_entity.id
_entity.type
_entity.pdbx_description
1 polymer ?
#
loop_
_entity_poly.entity_id
_entity_poly.type
_entity_poly.pdbx_seq_one_letter_code
_entity_poly.pdbx_strand_id
1 'polypeptide(L)'
;MSRQRSLRISILLWTLLIPSFTSAEEPISLEILFDGVPAPGGGWVLTVTLLGRADLDLTHLTVEASKGLKLTAGDPHWQGTLPAGGEQVLELSFTLTDPPPQSVTIRAQGRTKKGSPFEKKVVRGIN
;
A
#
# COMPACT_ATOMS: atom_id res chain seq x y z
N MET A 1 1.92 72.96 -25.14
CA MET A 1 2.81 72.59 -24.01
C MET A 1 1.95 72.11 -22.84
N SER A 2 2.48 71.19 -22.01
CA SER A 2 1.86 70.52 -20.84
C SER A 2 0.93 69.33 -21.21
N ARG A 3 1.35 68.05 -21.31
CA ARG A 3 1.95 67.08 -20.34
C ARG A 3 1.19 66.90 -19.03
N GLN A 4 0.29 65.92 -18.97
CA GLN A 4 -0.21 65.34 -17.72
C GLN A 4 -0.52 63.85 -17.94
N ARG A 5 0.52 63.00 -17.99
CA ARG A 5 1.00 62.11 -16.92
C ARG A 5 -0.08 61.15 -16.38
N SER A 6 0.07 59.90 -16.80
CA SER A 6 -0.59 58.68 -16.37
C SER A 6 -0.74 58.58 -14.85
N LEU A 7 -1.98 58.52 -14.37
CA LEU A 7 -2.26 58.03 -13.02
C LEU A 7 -2.42 56.51 -13.10
N ARG A 8 -1.34 55.80 -12.77
CA ARG A 8 -1.33 54.34 -12.62
C ARG A 8 -2.18 54.00 -11.39
N ILE A 9 -3.26 53.28 -11.60
CA ILE A 9 -4.12 52.75 -10.55
C ILE A 9 -3.27 51.77 -9.73
N SER A 10 -2.97 52.17 -8.48
CA SER A 10 -2.26 51.37 -7.50
C SER A 10 -3.07 50.12 -7.16
N ILE A 11 -2.63 48.98 -7.69
CA ILE A 11 -3.09 47.65 -7.29
C ILE A 11 -2.51 47.37 -5.91
N LEU A 12 -3.24 47.80 -4.87
CA LEU A 12 -3.04 47.42 -3.47
C LEU A 12 -4.18 46.46 -3.12
N LEU A 13 -4.11 45.24 -3.65
CA LEU A 13 -4.96 44.16 -3.19
C LEU A 13 -4.06 43.07 -2.61
N TRP A 14 -3.83 43.23 -1.31
CA TRP A 14 -3.69 42.17 -0.33
C TRP A 14 -3.33 40.82 -0.93
N THR A 15 -2.03 40.51 -0.90
CA THR A 15 -1.53 39.15 -0.91
C THR A 15 -2.25 38.38 0.19
N LEU A 16 -3.36 37.75 -0.17
CA LEU A 16 -3.99 36.70 0.60
C LEU A 16 -2.90 35.65 0.80
N LEU A 17 -2.35 35.64 2.01
CA LEU A 17 -1.66 34.48 2.58
C LEU A 17 -2.68 33.35 2.53
N ILE A 18 -2.67 32.58 1.45
CA ILE A 18 -3.19 31.22 1.48
C ILE A 18 -1.99 30.41 1.95
N PRO A 19 -1.89 30.01 3.23
CA PRO A 19 -1.09 28.84 3.52
C PRO A 19 -1.79 27.74 2.75
N SER A 20 -1.24 27.40 1.59
CA SER A 20 -1.56 26.17 0.91
C SER A 20 -1.12 25.05 1.85
N PHE A 21 -1.96 24.71 2.82
CA PHE A 21 -2.05 23.35 3.32
C PHE A 21 -2.67 22.53 2.19
N THR A 22 -1.96 22.46 1.07
CA THR A 22 -1.97 21.27 0.24
C THR A 22 -1.28 20.24 1.13
N SER A 23 -2.05 19.65 2.03
CA SER A 23 -1.79 18.29 2.47
C SER A 23 -2.00 17.45 1.22
N ALA A 24 -1.00 17.45 0.34
CA ALA A 24 -0.81 16.37 -0.61
C ALA A 24 -0.71 15.15 0.28
N GLU A 25 -1.83 14.44 0.39
CA GLU A 25 -1.95 13.17 1.05
C GLU A 25 -0.95 12.27 0.32
N GLU A 26 0.29 12.22 0.81
CA GLU A 26 1.34 11.38 0.25
C GLU A 26 0.72 9.99 0.14
N PRO A 27 0.63 9.42 -1.07
CA PRO A 27 -0.11 8.19 -1.27
C PRO A 27 0.52 7.14 -0.36
N ILE A 28 -0.26 6.69 0.62
CA ILE A 28 0.13 5.63 1.55
C ILE A 28 0.46 4.42 0.68
N SER A 29 1.74 4.23 0.43
CA SER A 29 2.21 3.27 -0.56
C SER A 29 2.79 2.09 0.21
N LEU A 30 1.90 1.21 0.67
CA LEU A 30 2.30 -0.13 1.04
C LEU A 30 2.61 -0.87 -0.26
N GLU A 31 3.85 -1.29 -0.49
CA GLU A 31 4.16 -2.20 -1.59
C GLU A 31 3.99 -3.63 -1.11
N ILE A 32 3.34 -4.47 -1.92
CA ILE A 32 3.18 -5.89 -1.67
C ILE A 32 3.88 -6.58 -2.83
N LEU A 33 5.08 -7.09 -2.57
CA LEU A 33 5.81 -7.91 -3.54
C LEU A 33 5.40 -9.37 -3.35
N PHE A 34 5.30 -10.07 -4.47
CA PHE A 34 4.85 -11.45 -4.54
C PHE A 34 5.89 -12.25 -5.33
N ASP A 35 6.51 -13.22 -4.67
CA ASP A 35 7.32 -14.23 -5.34
C ASP A 35 6.79 -15.62 -4.99
N GLY A 36 6.42 -16.38 -6.01
CA GLY A 36 5.79 -17.68 -5.89
C GLY A 36 6.64 -18.72 -6.58
N VAL A 37 7.18 -19.66 -5.80
CA VAL A 37 8.08 -20.70 -6.31
C VAL A 37 7.46 -22.08 -6.05
N PRO A 38 7.43 -22.98 -7.04
CA PRO A 38 7.00 -24.36 -6.81
C PRO A 38 7.96 -25.04 -5.83
N ALA A 39 7.41 -25.67 -4.81
CA ALA A 39 8.15 -26.40 -3.79
C ALA A 39 8.34 -27.87 -4.21
N PRO A 40 9.45 -28.51 -3.81
CA PRO A 40 9.63 -29.94 -3.97
C PRO A 40 8.46 -30.71 -3.33
N GLY A 41 7.79 -31.58 -4.09
CA GLY A 41 6.64 -32.35 -3.61
C GLY A 41 5.26 -31.79 -3.98
N GLY A 42 5.18 -30.79 -4.88
CA GLY A 42 3.90 -30.32 -5.45
C GLY A 42 3.21 -29.20 -4.68
N GLY A 43 3.93 -28.54 -3.76
CA GLY A 43 3.48 -27.34 -3.07
C GLY A 43 3.96 -26.05 -3.75
N TRP A 44 3.62 -24.92 -3.15
CA TRP A 44 4.08 -23.59 -3.54
C TRP A 44 4.52 -22.84 -2.29
N VAL A 45 5.65 -22.13 -2.36
CA VAL A 45 6.04 -21.17 -1.34
C VAL A 45 5.81 -19.78 -1.88
N LEU A 46 5.19 -18.94 -1.05
CA LEU A 46 4.89 -17.56 -1.34
C LEU A 46 5.63 -16.65 -0.37
N THR A 47 6.37 -15.71 -0.92
CA THR A 47 6.96 -14.60 -0.15
C THR A 47 6.14 -13.35 -0.38
N VAL A 48 5.61 -12.79 0.71
CA VAL A 48 4.89 -11.53 0.76
C VAL A 48 5.78 -10.50 1.45
N THR A 49 6.27 -9.52 0.70
CA THR A 49 7.06 -8.42 1.26
C THR A 49 6.20 -7.17 1.35
N LEU A 50 6.09 -6.63 2.56
CA LEU A 50 5.46 -5.36 2.87
C LEU A 50 6.53 -4.28 2.96
N LEU A 51 6.40 -3.23 2.15
CA LEU A 51 7.26 -2.06 2.23
C LEU A 51 6.45 -0.86 2.68
N GLY A 52 6.82 -0.29 3.82
CA GLY A 52 6.19 0.92 4.35
C GLY A 52 6.79 2.15 3.69
N ARG A 53 6.06 2.86 2.82
CA ARG A 53 6.52 4.18 2.33
C ARG A 53 6.14 5.35 3.25
N ALA A 54 5.42 5.07 4.33
CA ALA A 54 5.07 6.01 5.40
C ALA A 54 5.07 5.28 6.75
N ASP A 55 5.07 6.03 7.85
CA ASP A 55 4.93 5.44 9.18
C ASP A 55 3.50 4.92 9.41
N LEU A 56 3.38 3.60 9.47
CA LEU A 56 2.15 2.86 9.73
C LEU A 56 2.08 2.45 11.20
N ASP A 57 0.96 2.77 11.87
CA ASP A 57 0.80 2.56 13.31
C ASP A 57 0.01 1.28 13.64
N LEU A 58 -0.89 0.89 12.73
CA LEU A 58 -1.65 -0.35 12.83
C LEU A 58 -1.95 -0.83 11.42
N THR A 59 -1.26 -1.89 10.99
CA THR A 59 -1.50 -2.54 9.70
C THR A 59 -1.92 -3.97 9.96
N HIS A 60 -3.09 -4.34 9.45
CA HIS A 60 -3.61 -5.69 9.41
C HIS A 60 -3.46 -6.23 8.00
N LEU A 61 -2.66 -7.28 7.87
CA LEU A 61 -2.56 -8.05 6.65
C LEU A 61 -3.31 -9.38 6.80
N THR A 62 -4.07 -9.73 5.77
CA THR A 62 -4.76 -11.00 5.66
C THR A 62 -4.51 -11.59 4.27
N VAL A 63 -4.17 -12.87 4.23
CA VAL A 63 -4.01 -13.65 3.00
C VAL A 63 -5.16 -14.65 2.88
N GLU A 64 -5.92 -14.50 1.81
CA GLU A 64 -7.07 -15.33 1.47
C GLU A 64 -6.72 -16.20 0.26
N ALA A 65 -6.69 -17.51 0.46
CA ALA A 65 -6.52 -18.47 -0.62
C ALA A 65 -7.86 -18.68 -1.35
N SER A 66 -7.87 -18.71 -2.69
CA SER A 66 -9.08 -19.09 -3.43
C SER A 66 -9.40 -20.57 -3.23
N LYS A 67 -10.61 -20.96 -3.64
CA LYS A 67 -10.97 -22.38 -3.75
C LYS A 67 -9.88 -23.13 -4.53
N GLY A 68 -9.54 -24.32 -4.05
CA GLY A 68 -8.50 -25.17 -4.63
C GLY A 68 -7.10 -24.98 -4.04
N LEU A 69 -6.88 -23.98 -3.19
CA LEU A 69 -5.64 -23.78 -2.43
C LEU A 69 -5.84 -24.08 -0.95
N LYS A 70 -4.89 -24.82 -0.37
CA LYS A 70 -4.80 -25.03 1.07
C LYS A 70 -3.49 -24.45 1.59
N LEU A 71 -3.57 -23.55 2.58
CA LEU A 71 -2.40 -23.13 3.34
C LEU A 71 -1.92 -24.29 4.22
N THR A 72 -0.64 -24.61 4.11
CA THR A 72 -0.01 -25.74 4.82
C THR A 72 1.03 -25.31 5.84
N ALA A 73 1.56 -24.08 5.73
CA ALA A 73 2.43 -23.48 6.76
C ALA A 73 2.44 -21.94 6.68
N GLY A 74 2.84 -21.30 7.77
CA GLY A 74 2.90 -19.84 7.94
C GLY A 74 1.63 -19.27 8.59
N ASP A 75 1.72 -18.03 9.07
CA ASP A 75 0.56 -17.27 9.56
C ASP A 75 -0.03 -16.46 8.40
N PRO A 76 -1.27 -16.76 7.93
CA PRO A 76 -1.90 -16.00 6.86
C PRO A 76 -2.32 -14.59 7.30
N HIS A 77 -2.08 -14.23 8.56
CA HIS A 77 -2.35 -12.92 9.11
C HIS A 77 -1.08 -12.30 9.67
N TRP A 78 -1.02 -10.98 9.62
CA TRP A 78 -0.03 -10.21 10.36
C TRP A 78 -0.62 -8.92 10.84
N GLN A 79 -0.20 -8.51 12.04
CA GLN A 79 -0.59 -7.25 12.63
C GLN A 79 0.64 -6.56 13.23
N GLY A 80 0.88 -5.32 12.84
CA GLY A 80 1.97 -4.56 13.41
C GLY A 80 2.07 -3.13 12.93
N THR A 81 3.13 -2.48 13.41
CA THR A 81 3.59 -1.18 12.96
C THR A 81 4.64 -1.39 11.87
N LEU A 82 4.76 -0.45 10.93
CA LEU A 82 5.80 -0.48 9.91
C LEU A 82 6.31 0.96 9.73
N PRO A 83 7.55 1.28 10.10
CA PRO A 83 8.08 2.63 9.91
C PRO A 83 8.25 2.94 8.42
N ALA A 84 8.38 4.22 8.09
CA ALA A 84 8.75 4.62 6.74
C ALA A 84 10.12 4.02 6.35
N GLY A 85 10.20 3.40 5.17
CA GLY A 85 11.35 2.61 4.71
C GLY A 85 11.47 1.22 5.35
N GLY A 86 10.59 0.87 6.28
CA GLY A 86 10.56 -0.44 6.93
C GLY A 86 10.07 -1.55 6.01
N GLU A 87 10.58 -2.75 6.24
CA GLU A 87 10.23 -3.96 5.51
C GLU A 87 9.74 -5.04 6.46
N GLN A 88 8.68 -5.74 6.07
CA GLN A 88 8.22 -6.97 6.73
C GLN A 88 8.02 -8.06 5.69
N VAL A 89 8.66 -9.21 5.91
CA VAL A 89 8.53 -10.38 5.03
C VAL A 89 7.66 -11.43 5.72
N LEU A 90 6.71 -11.99 5.00
CA LEU A 90 5.93 -13.16 5.40
C LEU A 90 6.14 -14.28 4.40
N GLU A 91 6.43 -15.47 4.90
CA GLU A 91 6.55 -16.68 4.09
C GLU A 91 5.35 -17.59 4.34
N LEU A 92 4.68 -18.00 3.27
CA LEU A 92 3.47 -18.80 3.29
C LEU A 92 3.63 -20.02 2.39
N SER A 93 3.31 -21.20 2.89
CA SER A 93 3.34 -22.43 2.09
C SER A 93 1.93 -22.88 1.74
N PHE A 94 1.72 -23.25 0.49
CA PHE A 94 0.44 -23.69 -0.06
C PHE A 94 0.56 -25.04 -0.75
N THR A 95 -0.58 -25.74 -0.86
CA THR A 95 -0.74 -26.92 -1.69
C THR A 95 -2.00 -26.76 -2.55
N LEU A 96 -1.88 -27.11 -3.83
CA LEU A 96 -3.00 -27.20 -4.75
C LEU A 96 -3.82 -28.45 -4.42
N THR A 97 -5.11 -28.29 -4.14
CA THR A 97 -6.05 -29.40 -3.98
C THR A 97 -6.88 -29.64 -5.25
N ASP A 98 -7.05 -28.60 -6.06
CA ASP A 98 -7.74 -28.66 -7.36
C ASP A 98 -6.77 -28.30 -8.51
N PRO A 99 -7.09 -28.59 -9.78
CA PRO A 99 -6.32 -28.06 -10.92
C PRO A 99 -6.48 -26.53 -11.08
N PRO A 100 -5.50 -25.83 -11.69
CA PRO A 100 -5.56 -24.39 -11.98
C PRO A 100 -6.65 -24.02 -13.01
N PRO A 101 -7.06 -22.73 -13.10
CA PRO A 101 -6.46 -21.56 -12.46
C PRO A 101 -6.94 -21.31 -11.04
N GLN A 102 -6.01 -20.90 -10.17
CA GLN A 102 -6.28 -20.53 -8.78
C GLN A 102 -5.69 -19.15 -8.47
N SER A 103 -6.05 -18.56 -7.33
CA SER A 103 -5.55 -17.24 -6.96
C SER A 103 -5.39 -17.06 -5.45
N VAL A 104 -4.47 -16.18 -5.08
CA VAL A 104 -4.31 -15.70 -3.71
C VAL A 104 -4.65 -14.23 -3.68
N THR A 105 -5.43 -13.82 -2.68
CA THR A 105 -5.77 -12.44 -2.40
C THR A 105 -5.07 -11.99 -1.14
N ILE A 106 -4.28 -10.92 -1.22
CA ILE A 106 -3.65 -10.27 -0.07
C ILE A 106 -4.37 -8.95 0.17
N ARG A 107 -4.85 -8.75 1.39
CA ARG A 107 -5.48 -7.52 1.84
C ARG A 107 -4.65 -6.92 2.95
N ALA A 108 -4.32 -5.66 2.83
CA ALA A 108 -3.68 -4.89 3.89
C ALA A 108 -4.54 -3.67 4.20
N GLN A 109 -4.87 -3.48 5.47
CA GLN A 109 -5.75 -2.42 5.96
C GLN A 109 -5.08 -1.77 7.15
N GLY A 110 -5.27 -0.48 7.36
CA GLY A 110 -4.65 0.14 8.51
C GLY A 110 -4.81 1.64 8.60
N ARG A 111 -3.96 2.23 9.43
CA ARG A 111 -3.82 3.68 9.58
C ARG A 111 -2.36 4.09 9.63
N THR A 112 -2.07 5.25 9.04
CA THR A 112 -0.80 5.94 9.25
C THR A 112 -0.74 6.51 10.67
N LYS A 113 0.47 6.82 11.17
CA LYS A 113 0.64 7.56 12.44
C LYS A 113 -0.04 8.93 12.42
N LYS A 114 -0.22 9.54 11.25
CA LYS A 114 -0.96 10.80 11.07
C LYS A 114 -2.49 10.61 11.15
N GLY A 115 -2.97 9.37 11.26
CA GLY A 115 -4.38 9.04 11.45
C GLY A 115 -5.14 8.69 10.17
N SER A 116 -4.55 8.90 8.98
CA SER A 116 -5.20 8.59 7.70
C SER A 116 -5.37 7.08 7.52
N PRO A 117 -6.61 6.59 7.27
CA PRO A 117 -6.85 5.18 6.98
C PRO A 117 -6.38 4.79 5.58
N PHE A 118 -6.08 3.51 5.38
CA PHE A 118 -5.79 2.95 4.07
C PHE A 118 -6.27 1.51 3.93
N GLU A 119 -6.52 1.10 2.69
CA GLU A 119 -6.74 -0.28 2.29
C GLU A 119 -6.03 -0.54 0.97
N LYS A 120 -5.37 -1.70 0.86
CA LYS A 120 -4.76 -2.20 -0.37
C LYS A 120 -5.12 -3.68 -0.56
N LYS A 121 -5.53 -4.02 -1.77
CA LYS A 121 -5.83 -5.39 -2.19
C LYS A 121 -4.97 -5.77 -3.39
N VAL A 122 -4.33 -6.93 -3.34
CA VAL A 122 -3.59 -7.53 -4.44
C VAL A 122 -4.12 -8.94 -4.69
N VAL A 123 -4.42 -9.26 -5.94
CA VAL A 123 -4.87 -10.60 -6.35
C VAL A 123 -3.84 -11.15 -7.33
N ARG A 124 -3.39 -12.38 -7.12
CA ARG A 124 -2.39 -13.02 -7.96
C ARG A 124 -2.82 -14.43 -8.34
N GLY A 125 -2.75 -14.73 -9.64
CA GLY A 125 -3.01 -16.06 -10.17
C GLY A 125 -1.85 -17.02 -9.92
N ILE A 126 -2.17 -18.27 -9.62
CA ILE A 126 -1.26 -19.42 -9.57
C ILE A 126 -1.66 -20.33 -10.73
N ASN A 127 -0.69 -20.58 -11.62
CA ASN A 127 -0.82 -21.39 -12.83
C ASN A 127 0.19 -22.53 -12.80
#